data_AF-A0A945QP52-F1
#
_entry.id   AF-A0A945QP52-F1
#
_cell.length_a   1.000
_cell.length_b   1.000
_cell.length_c   1.000
_cell.angle_alpha   90.00
_cell.angle_beta   90.00
_cell.angle_gamma   90.00
#
_symmetry.space_group_name_H-M   'P 1'
#
loop_
_entity.id
_entity.type
_entity.pdbx_description
1 polymer ?
#
loop_
_entity_poly.entity_id
_entity_poly.type
_entity_poly.pdbx_seq_one_letter_code
_entity_poly.pdbx_strand_id
1 'polypeptide(L)' 'MKILTVSESSTGAELGLKPGDKIESIDGSRVKDIIDYRFKISDENILLRVRKSGAIQEFE' A
#
# COMPACT_ATOMS: atom_id res chain seq x y z
N MET A 1 -5.05 -2.09 5.78
CA MET A 1 -5.79 -0.83 5.53
C MET A 1 -6.44 -0.87 4.15
N LYS A 2 -7.69 -0.40 3.95
CA LYS A 2 -8.35 -0.41 2.62
C LYS A 2 -8.08 0.90 1.88
N ILE A 3 -7.71 0.82 0.61
CA ILE A 3 -7.52 1.97 -0.27
C ILE A 3 -8.90 2.48 -0.70
N LEU A 4 -9.18 3.75 -0.41
CA LEU A 4 -10.46 4.38 -0.73
C LEU A 4 -10.41 5.13 -2.06
N THR A 5 -9.30 5.81 -2.32
CA THR A 5 -9.04 6.58 -3.52
C THR A 5 -7.56 6.46 -3.88
N VAL A 6 -7.26 6.58 -5.17
CA VAL A 6 -5.90 6.66 -5.69
C VAL A 6 -5.88 7.86 -6.63
N SER A 7 -4.94 8.77 -6.44
CA SER A 7 -4.78 9.91 -7.33
C SER A 7 -4.08 9.47 -8.61
N GLU A 8 -4.58 9.91 -9.77
CA GLU A 8 -4.07 9.51 -11.09
C GLU A 8 -2.59 9.87 -11.31
N SER A 9 -2.10 10.91 -10.63
CA SER A 9 -0.70 11.36 -10.67
C SER A 9 0.14 10.88 -9.48
N SER A 10 -0.25 9.80 -8.81
CA SER A 10 0.47 9.25 -7.66
C SER A 10 1.21 7.96 -8.03
N THR A 11 2.28 7.66 -7.29
CA THR A 11 3.00 6.38 -7.39
C THR A 11 2.04 5.19 -7.28
N GLY A 12 0.99 5.29 -6.47
CA GLY A 12 -0.04 4.24 -6.36
C GLY A 12 -0.79 3.97 -7.67
N ALA A 13 -1.03 5.00 -8.50
CA ALA A 13 -1.65 4.82 -9.81
C ALA A 13 -0.67 4.16 -10.79
N GLU A 14 0.60 4.55 -10.77
CA GLU A 14 1.65 3.94 -11.60
C GLU A 14 1.86 2.46 -11.26
N LEU A 15 1.78 2.09 -9.97
CA LEU A 15 1.78 0.70 -9.49
C LEU A 15 0.47 -0.05 -9.78
N GLY A 16 -0.52 0.60 -10.38
CA GLY A 16 -1.82 0.02 -10.72
C GLY A 16 -2.66 -0.36 -9.50
N LEU A 17 -2.51 0.37 -8.39
CA LEU A 17 -3.39 0.25 -7.23
C LEU A 17 -4.76 0.81 -7.56
N LYS A 18 -5.80 0.18 -7.02
CA LYS A 18 -7.18 0.59 -7.24
C LYS A 18 -7.93 0.79 -5.92
N PRO A 19 -8.92 1.69 -5.89
CA PRO A 19 -9.90 1.73 -4.81
C PRO A 19 -10.47 0.33 -4.55
N GLY A 20 -10.46 -0.11 -3.29
CA GLY A 20 -10.86 -1.46 -2.92
C GLY A 20 -9.71 -2.37 -2.51
N ASP A 21 -8.51 -2.11 -3.01
CA ASP A 21 -7.31 -2.85 -2.66
C ASP A 21 -6.99 -2.70 -1.16
N LYS A 22 -6.33 -3.71 -0.57
CA LYS A 22 -6.00 -3.71 0.85
C LYS A 22 -4.50 -3.81 1.06
N ILE A 23 -3.91 -2.79 1.67
CA ILE A 23 -2.53 -2.82 2.15
C ILE A 23 -2.45 -3.86 3.28
N GLU A 24 -1.65 -4.91 3.07
CA GLU A 24 -1.40 -5.99 4.03
C GLU A 24 -0.20 -5.65 4.90
N SER A 25 0.92 -5.26 4.29
CA SER A 25 2.14 -4.88 5.01
C SER A 25 3.00 -3.92 4.19
N ILE A 26 3.86 -3.21 4.91
CA ILE A 26 4.94 -2.38 4.39
C ILE A 26 6.22 -2.86 5.08
N ASP A 27 7.26 -3.20 4.32
CA ASP A 27 8.52 -3.79 4.80
C ASP A 27 8.33 -5.03 5.65
N GLY A 28 7.42 -5.90 5.20
CA GLY A 28 7.06 -7.12 5.93
C GLY A 28 6.24 -6.88 7.21
N SER A 29 6.04 -5.63 7.63
CA SER A 29 5.30 -5.27 8.84
C SER A 29 3.84 -4.90 8.53
N ARG A 30 2.90 -5.52 9.24
CA ARG A 30 1.47 -5.23 9.07
C ARG A 30 1.14 -3.81 9.52
N VAL A 31 0.40 -3.09 8.68
CA VAL A 31 -0.10 -1.74 8.97
C VAL A 31 -1.34 -1.81 9.85
N LYS A 32 -1.23 -1.36 11.11
CA LYS A 32 -2.34 -1.41 12.08
C LYS A 32 -3.28 -0.21 11.98
N ASP A 33 -2.72 0.97 11.86
CA ASP A 33 -3.44 2.25 11.86
C ASP A 33 -2.76 3.29 10.96
N ILE A 34 -3.30 4.51 10.96
CA ILE A 34 -2.80 5.63 10.16
C ILE A 34 -1.42 6.14 10.60
N ILE A 35 -1.09 6.04 11.90
CA ILE A 35 0.20 6.48 12.42
C ILE A 35 1.29 5.50 11.99
N ASP A 36 1.02 4.20 12.13
CA ASP A 36 1.90 3.13 11.68
C ASP A 36 2.13 3.20 10.17
N TYR A 37 1.08 3.48 9.40
CA TYR A 37 1.20 3.75 7.96
C TYR A 37 2.16 4.91 7.67
N ARG A 38 1.94 6.08 8.28
CA ARG A 38 2.76 7.28 8.04
C ARG A 38 4.23 7.05 8.43
N PHE A 39 4.46 6.33 9.53
CA PHE A 39 5.80 5.97 9.96
C PHE A 39 6.49 5.07 8.93
N LYS A 40 5.81 4.02 8.45
CA LYS A 40 6.40 3.06 7.50
C LYS A 40 6.65 3.64 6.11
N ILE A 41 5.80 4.55 5.63
CA ILE A 41 6.01 5.19 4.32
C ILE A 41 7.02 6.34 4.35
N SER A 42 7.64 6.61 5.52
CA SER A 42 8.61 7.70 5.65
C SER A 42 9.95 7.37 5.00
N ASP A 43 10.25 6.10 4.76
CA ASP A 43 11.43 5.66 4.02
C ASP A 43 11.27 5.92 2.51
N GLU A 44 12.37 6.24 1.83
CA GLU A 44 12.37 6.55 0.39
C GLU A 44 12.05 5.34 -0.50
N ASN A 45 12.41 4.13 -0.04
CA ASN A 45 12.10 2.87 -0.71
C ASN A 45 11.44 1.94 0.30
N ILE A 46 10.30 1.36 -0.07
CA ILE A 46 9.51 0.51 0.81
C ILE A 46 9.00 -0.71 0.05
N LEU A 47 9.00 -1.86 0.71
CA LEU A 47 8.38 -3.07 0.18
C LEU A 47 6.88 -3.08 0.50
N LEU A 48 6.05 -2.70 -0.45
CA LEU A 48 4.61 -2.62 -0.29
C LEU A 48 3.92 -3.92 -0.70
N ARG A 49 3.23 -4.56 0.24
CA ARG A 49 2.36 -5.73 -0.02
C ARG A 49 0.90 -5.34 -0.02
N VAL A 50 0.24 -5.54 -1.17
CA VAL A 50 -1.18 -5.22 -1.38
C VAL A 50 -1.96 -6.47 -1.77
N ARG A 51 -3.08 -6.69 -1.10
CA ARG A 51 -4.05 -7.72 -1.48
C ARG A 51 -5.09 -7.15 -2.45
N LYS A 52 -5.12 -7.69 -3.66
CA LYS A 52 -6.06 -7.38 -4.74
C LYS A 52 -6.90 -8.62 -5.04
N SER A 53 -8.22 -8.54 -4.89
CA SER A 53 -9.16 -9.65 -5.19
C SER A 53 -8.76 -11.03 -4.63
N GLY A 54 -8.10 -11.07 -3.46
CA GLY A 54 -7.64 -12.30 -2.81
C GLY A 54 -6.20 -12.72 -3.13
N ALA A 55 -5.60 -12.20 -4.20
CA ALA A 55 -4.18 -12.37 -4.50
C ALA A 55 -3.34 -11.29 -3.79
N ILE A 56 -2.13 -11.63 -3.37
CA ILE A 56 -1.18 -10.68 -2.81
C ILE A 56 -0.18 -10.32 -3.90
N GLN A 57 -0.02 -9.02 -4.16
CA GLN A 57 1.06 -8.46 -4.96
C GLN A 57 2.03 -7.71 -4.05
N GLU A 58 3.29 -7.76 -4.44
CA GLU A 58 4.40 -7.07 -3.78
C GLU A 58 5.00 -6.08 -4.76
N PHE A 59 5.33 -4.89 -4.27
CA PHE A 59 5.94 -3.79 -5.00
C PHE A 59 7.15 -3.31 -4.20
N GLU A 60 8.22 -2.95 -4.89
CA GLU A 60 9.47 -2.38 -4.34
C GLU A 60 9.66 -0.97 -4.90
#